data_AF-A0A954T066-F1
#
_entry.id   AF-A0A954T066-F1
#
_cell.length_a   1.000
_cell.length_b   1.000
_cell.length_c   1.000
_cell.angle_alpha   90.00
_cell.angle_beta   90.00
_cell.angle_gamma   90.00
#
_symmetry.space_group_name_H-M   'P 1'
#
loop_
_entity.id
_entity.type
_entity.pdbx_description
1 polymer ?
#
loop_
_entity_poly.entity_id
_entity_poly.type
_entity_poly.pdbx_seq_one_letter_code
_entity_poly.pdbx_strand_id
1 'polypeptide(L)' 'MYGQLIPVGGGPPLPLLEQRLVLGRAPDCDLRIAGKTVSGRHCELEMIE' A
#
# COMPACT_ATOMS: atom_id res chain seq x y z
N MET A 1 -0.96 -14.59 4.19
CA MET A 1 -0.16 -13.86 3.17
C MET A 1 -0.95 -13.88 1.89
N TYR A 2 -1.41 -12.71 1.44
CA TYR A 2 -2.34 -12.56 0.30
C TYR A 2 -1.62 -12.27 -1.03
N GLY A 3 -0.32 -11.97 -0.98
CA GLY A 3 0.50 -11.65 -2.14
C GLY A 3 1.63 -10.69 -1.76
N GLN A 4 2.21 -10.04 -2.76
CA GLN A 4 3.20 -8.98 -2.55
C GLN A 4 3.13 -7.92 -3.67
N LEU A 5 3.43 -6.67 -3.32
CA LEU A 5 3.63 -5.58 -4.27
C LEU A 5 5.10 -5.47 -4.62
N ILE A 6 5.42 -5.39 -5.91
CA ILE A 6 6.78 -5.19 -6.40
C ILE A 6 6.92 -3.72 -6.84
N PRO A 7 7.71 -2.89 -6.14
CA PRO A 7 7.91 -1.51 -6.55
C PRO A 7 8.63 -1.42 -7.90
N VAL A 8 8.04 -0.72 -8.88
CA VAL A 8 8.65 -0.55 -10.21
C VAL A 8 9.92 0.32 -10.15
N GLY A 9 9.99 1.25 -9.20
CA GLY A 9 11.17 2.10 -8.97
C GLY A 9 12.33 1.41 -8.23
N GLY A 10 12.21 0.12 -7.92
CA GLY A 10 13.17 -0.62 -7.10
C GLY A 10 12.84 -0.58 -5.60
N GLY A 11 13.51 -1.46 -4.85
CA GLY A 11 13.24 -1.70 -3.43
C GLY A 11 12.75 -3.13 -3.16
N PRO A 12 12.61 -3.52 -1.88
CA PRO A 12 12.13 -4.85 -1.52
C PRO A 12 10.64 -5.01 -1.85
N PRO A 13 10.18 -6.23 -2.15
CA PRO A 13 8.75 -6.55 -2.20
C PRO A 13 8.04 -6.18 -0.90
N LEU A 14 6.83 -5.64 -1.00
CA LEU A 14 5.97 -5.38 0.16
C LEU A 14 4.94 -6.50 0.29
N PRO A 15 4.95 -7.29 1.37
CA PRO A 15 3.99 -8.37 1.57
C PRO A 15 2.59 -7.82 1.88
N LEU A 16 1.56 -8.41 1.28
CA LEU A 16 0.17 -8.15 1.60
C LEU A 16 -0.23 -9.05 2.78
N LEU A 17 -0.21 -8.47 3.99
CA LEU A 17 -0.42 -9.20 5.24
C LEU A 17 -1.87 -9.22 5.70
N GLU A 18 -2.68 -8.25 5.25
CA GLU A 18 -4.08 -8.08 5.62
C GLU A 18 -4.98 -8.17 4.39
N GLN A 19 -6.25 -8.52 4.61
CA GLN A 19 -7.25 -8.65 3.54
C GLN A 19 -7.59 -7.31 2.91
N ARG A 20 -7.58 -6.24 3.71
CA ARG A 20 -7.79 -4.86 3.30
C ARG A 20 -6.61 -4.01 3.77
N LEU A 21 -6.08 -3.18 2.87
CA LEU A 21 -4.96 -2.29 3.15
C LEU A 21 -5.24 -0.91 2.56
N VAL A 22 -4.98 0.14 3.33
CA VAL A 22 -5.05 1.54 2.90
C VAL A 22 -3.67 2.03 2.52
N LEU A 23 -3.55 2.57 1.30
CA LEU A 23 -2.33 3.16 0.78
C LEU A 23 -2.50 4.68 0.74
N GLY A 24 -1.49 5.42 1.20
CA GLY A 24 -1.58 6.87 1.22
C GLY A 24 -0.35 7.56 1.79
N ARG A 25 -0.35 8.89 1.78
CA ARG A 25 0.75 9.71 2.31
C ARG A 25 0.69 9.89 3.82
N ALA A 26 -0.51 9.79 4.39
CA ALA A 26 -0.73 9.98 5.81
C ALA A 26 -0.07 8.86 6.63
N PRO A 27 0.41 9.15 7.85
CA PRO A 27 1.18 8.19 8.66
C PRO A 27 0.34 7.04 9.23
N ASP A 28 -0.99 7.17 9.19
CA ASP A 28 -1.99 6.20 9.65
C ASP A 28 -2.41 5.20 8.56
N CYS A 29 -1.83 5.27 7.36
CA CYS A 29 -2.06 4.28 6.31
C CYS A 29 -1.20 3.04 6.53
N ASP A 30 -1.75 1.85 6.22
CA ASP A 30 -1.04 0.57 6.33
C ASP A 30 0.22 0.55 5.47
N LEU A 31 0.16 1.17 4.29
CA LEU A 31 1.31 1.38 3.42
C LEU A 31 1.46 2.87 3.10
N ARG A 32 2.49 3.46 3.70
CA ARG A 32 2.80 4.89 3.53
C ARG A 32 3.65 5.17 2.31
N ILE A 33 3.17 6.06 1.44
CA ILE A 33 3.88 6.59 0.28
C ILE A 33 4.06 8.10 0.46
N ALA A 34 5.26 8.54 0.87
CA ALA A 34 5.52 9.93 1.28
C ALA A 34 5.56 10.97 0.14
N GLY A 35 5.24 10.59 -1.10
CA GLY A 35 5.27 11.47 -2.27
C GLY A 35 4.18 12.54 -2.22
N LYS A 36 4.52 13.80 -2.51
CA LYS A 36 3.58 14.95 -2.42
C LYS A 36 2.37 14.83 -3.37
N THR A 37 2.48 14.02 -4.43
CA THR A 37 1.40 13.73 -5.37
C THR A 37 0.40 12.69 -4.86
N VAL A 38 0.69 12.04 -3.72
CA VAL A 38 -0.17 11.03 -3.12
C VAL A 38 -1.09 11.68 -2.08
N SER A 39 -2.37 11.36 -2.18
CA SER A 39 -3.41 11.81 -1.24
C SER A 39 -3.15 11.26 0.16
N GLY A 40 -3.74 11.88 1.20
CA GLY A 40 -3.61 11.41 2.58
C GLY A 40 -3.99 9.94 2.72
N ARG A 41 -5.20 9.59 2.26
CA ARG A 41 -5.66 8.23 1.96
C ARG A 41 -5.92 8.19 0.46
N HIS A 42 -5.15 7.42 -0.30
CA HIS A 42 -5.15 7.50 -1.76
C HIS A 42 -5.96 6.39 -2.41
N CYS A 43 -5.77 5.15 -1.98
CA CYS A 43 -6.58 4.02 -2.41
C CYS A 43 -6.59 2.94 -1.33
N GLU A 44 -7.41 1.92 -1.54
CA GLU A 44 -7.40 0.69 -0.77
C GLU A 44 -7.29 -0.51 -1.70
N LEU A 45 -6.63 -1.55 -1.20
CA LEU A 45 -6.61 -2.87 -1.81
C LEU A 45 -7.44 -3.79 -0.92
N GLU A 46 -8.37 -4.51 -1.54
CA GLU A 46 -9.21 -5.49 -0.85
C GLU A 46 -9.22 -6.79 -1.64
N MET A 47 -8.96 -7.90 -0.95
CA MET A 47 -9.10 -9.22 -1.53
C MET A 47 -10.56 -9.63 -1.50
N ILE A 48 -11.15 -9.79 -2.68
CA ILE A 48 -12.53 -10.21 -2.90
C ILE A 48 -12.53 -11.72 -3.17
N GLU A 49 -13.51 -12.44 -2.61
CA GLU A 49 -13.75 -13.88 -2.86
C GLU A 49 -14.20 -14.17 -4.30
#